data_AF-A0A8D8DFT6-F1
#
_entry.id   AF-A0A8D8DFT6-F1
#
_cell.length_a   1.000
_cell.length_b   1.000
_cell.length_c   1.000
_cell.angle_alpha   90.00
_cell.angle_beta   90.00
_cell.angle_gamma   90.00
#
_symmetry.space_group_name_H-M   'P 1'
#
loop_
_entity.id
_entity.type
_entity.pdbx_description
1 polymer ?
#
loop_
_entity_poly.entity_id
_entity_poly.type
_entity_poly.pdbx_seq_one_letter_code
_entity_poly.pdbx_strand_id
1 'polypeptide(L)'
;MKFDFYAKSLLTVRLGEWDTESTVDCISIGDFSEFYCADPAIDVAVESVLVHEQYARHHRPQLNDIALLRLAEPVATSSWVRPVCLPERAVTSKGDDQVFTLAGWGNNGCGNTSRYKVRSKLNALSQDQCKGNLPAGFRRANEYLCTVPVNEGDKCHADSGGAVTSTRQVAGVGVVHELAGILNHMKECQASKPIGIFTNVGQYTEWIVSKLEQ
;
A
#
# COMPACT_ATOMS: atom_id res chain seq x y z
N MET A 1 9.91 0.43 5.74
CA MET A 1 11.16 0.81 5.06
C MET A 1 11.65 2.07 5.75
N LYS A 2 12.73 2.01 6.52
CA LYS A 2 13.34 3.24 7.07
C LYS A 2 14.29 3.76 5.99
N PHE A 3 13.93 4.86 5.33
CA PHE A 3 14.81 5.50 4.37
C PHE A 3 16.02 6.08 5.10
N ASP A 4 17.19 5.49 4.88
CA ASP A 4 18.45 6.04 5.34
C ASP A 4 18.97 7.01 4.28
N PHE A 5 18.70 8.31 4.50
CA PHE A 5 18.95 9.39 3.54
C PHE A 5 20.43 9.60 3.15
N TYR A 6 21.36 8.89 3.78
CA TYR A 6 22.80 9.01 3.49
C TYR A 6 23.30 8.04 2.42
N ALA A 7 22.49 7.05 2.03
CA ALA A 7 22.75 6.23 0.86
C ALA A 7 21.91 6.77 -0.31
N LYS A 8 22.43 7.78 -1.03
CA LYS A 8 22.00 8.12 -2.40
C LYS A 8 22.34 6.98 -3.40
N SER A 9 22.31 5.73 -2.96
CA SER A 9 22.53 4.55 -3.78
C SER A 9 21.23 4.18 -4.48
N LEU A 10 21.15 4.48 -5.78
CA LEU A 10 20.27 3.89 -6.81
C LEU A 10 18.95 3.30 -6.28
N LEU A 11 18.02 4.15 -5.84
CA LEU A 11 16.65 3.72 -5.56
C LEU A 11 15.93 3.48 -6.90
N THR A 12 15.28 2.33 -7.02
CA THR A 12 14.53 1.92 -8.22
C THR A 12 13.12 1.52 -7.81
N VAL A 13 12.13 1.85 -8.65
CA VAL A 13 10.76 1.36 -8.55
C VAL A 13 10.56 0.31 -9.63
N ARG A 14 10.14 -0.90 -9.21
CA ARG A 14 9.71 -1.97 -10.12
C ARG A 14 8.20 -1.94 -10.33
N LEU A 15 7.75 -1.93 -11.58
CA LEU A 15 6.34 -1.91 -11.98
C LEU A 15 6.00 -3.15 -12.80
N GLY A 16 4.75 -3.63 -12.69
CA GLY A 16 4.27 -4.81 -13.44
C GLY A 16 4.69 -6.16 -12.86
N GLU A 17 5.28 -6.19 -11.67
CA GLU A 17 5.78 -7.40 -11.01
C GLU A 17 4.67 -8.24 -10.35
N TRP A 18 4.78 -9.56 -10.45
CA TRP A 18 3.99 -10.53 -9.70
C TRP A 18 4.87 -11.61 -9.05
N ASP A 19 5.80 -12.21 -9.80
CA ASP A 19 6.71 -13.25 -9.31
C ASP A 19 8.15 -12.72 -9.18
N THR A 20 8.56 -12.49 -7.94
CA THR A 20 9.88 -11.90 -7.60
C THR A 20 11.10 -12.74 -8.00
N GLU A 21 10.93 -13.99 -8.43
CA GLU A 21 12.01 -14.86 -8.90
C GLU A 21 12.03 -15.02 -10.44
N SER A 22 11.13 -14.32 -11.14
CA SER A 22 10.91 -14.40 -12.58
C SER A 22 11.15 -13.04 -13.24
N THR A 23 11.51 -13.05 -14.53
CA THR A 23 11.58 -11.82 -15.35
C THR A 23 10.36 -11.66 -16.26
N VAL A 24 9.61 -12.73 -16.49
CA VAL A 24 8.41 -12.78 -17.32
C VAL A 24 7.41 -13.72 -16.67
N ASP A 25 6.29 -13.15 -16.24
CA ASP A 25 5.30 -13.85 -15.45
C ASP A 25 4.27 -14.52 -16.34
N CYS A 26 4.22 -15.85 -16.33
CA CYS A 26 3.35 -16.65 -17.18
C CYS A 26 2.43 -17.56 -16.37
N ILE A 27 1.19 -17.71 -16.82
CA ILE A 27 0.26 -18.73 -16.34
C ILE A 27 -0.05 -19.72 -17.48
N SER A 28 -0.21 -20.99 -17.13
CA SER A 28 -0.65 -22.03 -18.08
C SER A 28 -2.17 -21.98 -18.26
N ILE A 29 -2.62 -22.06 -19.51
CA ILE A 29 -4.05 -22.14 -19.87
C ILE A 29 -4.34 -23.54 -20.45
N GLY A 30 -5.49 -24.11 -20.07
CA GLY A 30 -5.92 -25.43 -20.54
C GLY A 30 -5.03 -26.56 -20.01
N ASP A 31 -4.69 -27.53 -20.88
CA ASP A 31 -3.89 -28.71 -20.55
C ASP A 31 -2.37 -28.44 -20.58
N PHE A 32 -1.94 -27.26 -20.11
CA PHE A 32 -0.55 -26.81 -20.09
C PHE A 32 0.14 -26.65 -21.46
N SER A 33 -0.64 -26.61 -22.55
CA SER A 33 -0.12 -26.43 -23.91
C SER A 33 0.02 -24.97 -24.35
N GLU A 34 -0.64 -24.05 -23.64
CA GLU A 34 -0.62 -22.61 -23.92
C GLU A 34 -0.22 -21.81 -22.67
N PHE A 35 0.57 -20.76 -22.88
CA PHE A 35 1.00 -19.86 -21.82
C PHE A 35 0.52 -18.45 -22.11
N TYR A 36 -0.07 -17.82 -21.10
CA TYR A 36 -0.40 -16.41 -21.12
C TYR A 36 0.54 -15.66 -20.20
N CYS A 37 1.37 -14.81 -20.79
CA CYS A 37 2.43 -14.09 -20.11
C CYS A 37 2.13 -12.60 -20.00
N ALA A 38 2.53 -12.00 -18.90
CA ALA A 38 2.55 -10.55 -18.74
C ALA A 38 3.69 -9.91 -19.53
N ASP A 39 3.59 -8.59 -19.73
CA ASP A 39 4.75 -7.81 -20.17
C ASP A 39 5.84 -7.89 -19.10
N PRO A 40 7.13 -7.87 -19.46
CA PRO A 40 8.22 -7.86 -18.48
C PRO A 40 8.09 -6.72 -17.48
N ALA A 41 8.48 -6.98 -16.23
CA ALA A 41 8.53 -5.93 -15.21
C ALA A 41 9.51 -4.82 -15.61
N ILE A 42 9.18 -3.58 -15.26
CA ILE A 42 9.94 -2.39 -15.63
C ILE A 42 10.60 -1.83 -14.37
N ASP A 43 11.92 -1.68 -14.41
CA ASP A 43 12.73 -1.07 -13.36
C ASP A 43 13.06 0.38 -13.72
N VAL A 44 12.59 1.33 -12.92
CA VAL A 44 12.75 2.77 -13.18
C VAL A 44 13.48 3.45 -12.03
N ALA A 45 14.54 4.18 -12.34
CA ALA A 45 15.28 4.94 -11.33
C ALA A 45 14.41 6.04 -10.70
N VAL A 46 14.63 6.30 -9.42
CA VAL A 46 14.00 7.42 -8.72
C VAL A 46 14.86 8.68 -8.86
N GLU A 47 14.29 9.72 -9.46
CA GLU A 47 14.91 11.05 -9.60
C GLU A 47 14.94 11.78 -8.26
N SER A 48 13.82 11.78 -7.54
CA SER A 48 13.71 12.47 -6.25
C SER A 48 12.71 11.83 -5.31
N VAL A 49 12.94 12.03 -4.01
CA VAL A 49 12.08 11.57 -2.92
C VAL A 49 11.55 12.80 -2.20
N LEU A 50 10.24 13.02 -2.24
CA LEU A 50 9.57 14.11 -1.54
C LEU A 50 8.89 13.56 -0.29
N VAL A 51 9.51 13.76 0.86
CA VAL A 51 8.92 13.39 2.16
C VAL A 51 8.00 14.51 2.64
N HIS A 52 6.89 14.14 3.27
CA HIS A 52 6.02 15.12 3.93
C HIS A 52 6.81 15.98 4.91
N GLU A 53 6.64 17.31 4.84
CA GLU A 53 7.46 18.29 5.57
C GLU A 53 7.34 18.13 7.09
N GLN A 54 6.19 17.64 7.55
CA GLN A 54 5.92 17.37 8.95
C GLN A 54 6.20 15.91 9.37
N TYR A 55 6.91 15.13 8.54
CA TYR A 55 7.30 13.76 8.90
C TYR A 55 8.22 13.74 10.11
N ALA A 56 7.77 13.09 11.18
CA ALA A 56 8.47 13.09 12.47
C ALA A 56 9.51 11.95 12.55
N ARG A 57 10.59 12.06 11.76
CA ARG A 57 11.61 10.99 11.56
C ARG A 57 12.19 10.41 12.87
N HIS A 58 12.41 11.25 13.88
CA HIS A 58 13.02 10.86 15.15
C HIS A 58 12.01 10.59 16.26
N HIS A 59 10.71 10.68 15.98
CA HIS A 59 9.67 10.41 16.96
C HIS A 59 9.13 8.99 16.81
N ARG A 60 8.71 8.41 17.93
CA ARG A 60 7.82 7.26 17.93
C ARG A 60 6.47 7.73 18.50
N PRO A 61 5.42 7.74 17.68
CA PRO A 61 5.34 7.17 16.33
C PRO A 61 5.81 8.11 15.20
N GLN A 62 6.05 7.52 14.04
CA GLN A 62 6.26 8.23 12.78
C GLN A 62 4.93 8.85 12.31
N LEU A 63 4.70 10.10 12.70
CA LEU A 63 3.58 10.92 12.22
C LEU A 63 3.85 11.38 10.78
N ASN A 64 2.77 11.59 10.01
CA ASN A 64 2.82 12.00 8.60
C ASN A 64 3.72 11.07 7.74
N ASP A 65 3.61 9.75 7.97
CA ASP A 65 4.38 8.73 7.25
C ASP A 65 3.84 8.54 5.83
N ILE A 66 4.22 9.48 4.96
CA ILE A 66 3.91 9.50 3.54
C ILE A 66 5.03 10.24 2.78
N ALA A 67 5.34 9.74 1.58
CA ALA A 67 6.31 10.35 0.67
C ALA A 67 5.90 10.08 -0.78
N LEU A 68 6.36 10.92 -1.71
CA LEU A 68 6.25 10.70 -3.14
C LEU A 68 7.62 10.37 -3.72
N LEU A 69 7.63 9.43 -4.67
CA LEU A 69 8.81 9.10 -5.47
C LEU A 69 8.57 9.63 -6.88
N ARG A 70 9.41 10.56 -7.32
CA ARG A 70 9.42 11.02 -8.71
C ARG A 70 10.30 10.08 -9.52
N LEU A 71 9.72 9.41 -10.50
CA LEU A 71 10.45 8.56 -11.42
C LEU A 71 11.32 9.41 -12.36
N ALA A 72 12.51 8.92 -12.70
CA ALA A 72 13.42 9.61 -13.62
C ALA A 72 12.92 9.66 -15.06
N GLU A 73 11.99 8.77 -15.42
CA GLU A 73 11.34 8.73 -16.72
C GLU A 73 9.87 8.35 -16.57
N PRO A 74 8.99 8.85 -17.47
CA PRO A 74 7.59 8.49 -17.46
C PRO A 74 7.40 7.03 -17.89
N VAL A 75 6.43 6.35 -17.27
CA VAL A 75 6.10 4.96 -17.59
C VAL A 75 4.74 4.91 -18.28
N ALA A 76 4.70 4.29 -19.45
CA ALA A 76 3.45 4.09 -20.18
C ALA A 76 2.53 3.11 -19.44
N THR A 77 1.23 3.43 -19.42
CA THR A 77 0.23 2.51 -18.87
C THR A 77 0.03 1.30 -19.78
N SER A 78 -0.15 0.12 -19.19
CA SER A 78 -0.44 -1.13 -19.90
C SER A 78 -1.58 -1.90 -19.23
N SER A 79 -1.75 -3.17 -19.61
CA SER A 79 -2.63 -4.10 -18.88
C SER A 79 -2.09 -4.45 -17.49
N TRP A 80 -0.78 -4.29 -17.26
CA TRP A 80 -0.06 -4.72 -16.05
C TRP A 80 0.43 -3.54 -15.20
N VAL A 81 0.54 -2.35 -15.80
CA VAL A 81 0.94 -1.11 -15.12
C VAL A 81 -0.16 -0.07 -15.25
N ARG A 82 -0.84 0.24 -14.15
CA ARG A 82 -1.87 1.29 -14.09
C ARG A 82 -1.80 2.04 -12.76
N PRO A 83 -2.05 3.37 -12.76
CA PRO A 83 -2.19 4.12 -11.52
C PRO A 83 -3.44 3.70 -10.75
N VAL A 84 -3.38 3.80 -9.43
CA VAL A 84 -4.54 3.71 -8.54
C VAL A 84 -5.17 5.10 -8.38
N CYS A 85 -6.49 5.18 -8.17
CA CYS A 85 -7.14 6.47 -7.95
C CYS A 85 -6.74 7.04 -6.58
N LEU A 86 -6.59 8.36 -6.50
CA LEU A 86 -6.51 9.06 -5.21
C LEU A 86 -7.94 9.27 -4.65
N PRO A 87 -8.15 9.10 -3.35
CA PRO A 87 -9.44 9.38 -2.73
C PRO A 87 -9.72 10.88 -2.71
N GLU A 88 -10.93 11.32 -3.07
CA GLU A 88 -11.30 12.75 -3.06
C GLU A 88 -11.34 13.37 -1.65
N ARG A 89 -11.47 12.52 -0.62
CA ARG A 89 -11.63 12.93 0.77
C ARG A 89 -11.07 11.87 1.70
N ALA A 90 -10.87 12.26 2.96
CA ALA A 90 -10.56 11.33 4.04
C ALA A 90 -11.48 10.09 4.02
N VAL A 91 -10.87 8.91 4.03
CA VAL A 91 -11.60 7.67 4.18
C VAL A 91 -12.01 7.54 5.64
N THR A 92 -13.30 7.60 5.91
CA THR A 92 -13.82 7.38 7.26
C THR A 92 -14.25 5.93 7.39
N SER A 93 -13.47 5.13 8.11
CA SER A 93 -13.86 3.77 8.48
C SER A 93 -15.05 3.79 9.44
N LYS A 94 -16.19 3.28 9.00
CA LYS A 94 -17.38 3.09 9.85
C LYS A 94 -17.39 1.73 10.57
N GLY A 95 -16.40 0.88 10.35
CA GLY A 95 -16.36 -0.50 10.85
C GLY A 95 -17.14 -1.49 9.97
N ASP A 96 -17.17 -2.74 10.45
CA ASP A 96 -17.82 -4.02 10.10
C ASP A 96 -18.31 -4.30 8.65
N ASP A 97 -18.71 -3.32 7.86
CA ASP A 97 -19.13 -3.47 6.46
C ASP A 97 -18.08 -2.98 5.45
N GLN A 98 -17.06 -2.25 5.91
CA GLN A 98 -16.01 -1.74 5.02
C GLN A 98 -14.89 -2.76 4.84
N VAL A 99 -14.78 -3.28 3.62
CA VAL A 99 -13.71 -4.17 3.20
C VAL A 99 -12.68 -3.41 2.40
N PHE A 100 -11.42 -3.61 2.79
CA PHE A 100 -10.26 -3.15 2.08
C PHE A 100 -9.60 -4.30 1.30
N THR A 101 -8.92 -3.95 0.21
CA THR A 101 -8.08 -4.89 -0.56
C THR A 101 -6.62 -4.47 -0.47
N LEU A 102 -5.78 -5.41 -0.07
CA LEU A 102 -4.33 -5.29 -0.06
C LEU A 102 -3.74 -6.25 -1.10
N ALA A 103 -2.65 -5.84 -1.75
CA ALA A 103 -1.83 -6.72 -2.57
C ALA A 103 -0.35 -6.47 -2.28
N GLY A 104 0.40 -7.51 -1.92
CA GLY A 104 1.81 -7.39 -1.59
C GLY A 104 2.53 -8.72 -1.45
N TRP A 105 3.83 -8.65 -1.15
CA TRP A 105 4.71 -9.81 -0.98
C TRP A 105 5.08 -10.08 0.49
N GLY A 106 4.63 -9.25 1.42
CA GLY A 106 4.88 -9.41 2.86
C GLY A 106 6.23 -8.88 3.33
N ASN A 107 6.86 -7.99 2.58
CA ASN A 107 8.11 -7.34 2.96
C ASN A 107 7.89 -6.23 4.00
N ASN A 108 7.54 -6.64 5.22
CA ASN A 108 7.22 -5.77 6.35
C ASN A 108 7.98 -6.13 7.65
N GLY A 109 8.91 -7.08 7.58
CA GLY A 109 9.67 -7.56 8.74
C GLY A 109 8.91 -8.55 9.65
N CYS A 110 7.71 -9.00 9.26
CA CYS A 110 6.89 -9.94 10.01
C CYS A 110 7.09 -11.40 9.59
N GLY A 111 8.04 -11.69 8.69
CA GLY A 111 8.41 -13.06 8.31
C GLY A 111 7.40 -13.81 7.41
N ASN A 112 6.28 -13.18 7.05
CA ASN A 112 5.26 -13.77 6.15
C ASN A 112 5.49 -13.34 4.70
N THR A 113 6.67 -13.61 4.15
CA THR A 113 7.01 -13.26 2.77
C THR A 113 6.46 -14.28 1.77
N SER A 114 6.13 -13.83 0.57
CA SER A 114 5.69 -14.67 -0.55
C SER A 114 6.48 -14.30 -1.81
N ARG A 115 6.82 -15.31 -2.61
CA ARG A 115 7.40 -15.14 -3.94
C ARG A 115 6.43 -14.43 -4.90
N TYR A 116 5.17 -14.84 -4.86
CA TYR A 116 4.09 -14.29 -5.68
C TYR A 116 3.34 -13.21 -4.91
N LYS A 117 2.89 -12.16 -5.62
CA LYS A 117 2.05 -11.13 -5.02
C LYS A 117 0.72 -11.73 -4.55
N VAL A 118 0.41 -11.57 -3.28
CA VAL A 118 -0.82 -12.11 -2.68
C VAL A 118 -1.84 -10.99 -2.50
N ARG A 119 -3.05 -11.24 -2.99
CA ARG A 119 -4.21 -10.37 -2.75
C ARG A 119 -4.94 -10.84 -1.48
N SER A 120 -5.18 -9.92 -0.56
CA SER A 120 -5.90 -10.19 0.69
C SER A 120 -7.05 -9.20 0.87
N LYS A 121 -8.17 -9.68 1.42
CA LYS A 121 -9.25 -8.83 1.92
C LYS A 121 -9.02 -8.57 3.41
N LEU A 122 -9.26 -7.34 3.84
CA LEU A 122 -9.11 -6.91 5.21
C LEU A 122 -10.38 -6.19 5.67
N ASN A 123 -10.86 -6.49 6.86
CA ASN A 123 -11.97 -5.75 7.47
C ASN A 123 -11.43 -4.49 8.13
N ALA A 124 -12.12 -3.37 7.90
CA ALA A 124 -11.82 -2.12 8.57
C ALA A 124 -12.28 -2.18 10.03
N LEU A 125 -11.44 -1.73 10.95
CA LEU A 125 -11.88 -1.44 12.32
C LEU A 125 -12.57 -0.08 12.36
N SER A 126 -13.55 0.08 13.23
CA SER A 126 -14.16 1.38 13.50
C SER A 126 -13.11 2.37 14.02
N GLN A 127 -13.36 3.68 13.90
CA GLN A 127 -12.43 4.69 14.41
C GLN A 127 -12.13 4.52 15.91
N ASP A 128 -13.12 4.13 16.72
CA ASP A 128 -12.91 3.89 18.16
C ASP A 128 -12.07 2.64 18.42
N GLN A 129 -12.34 1.54 17.70
CA GLN A 129 -11.51 0.32 17.78
C GLN A 129 -10.08 0.59 17.32
N CYS A 130 -9.91 1.37 16.24
CA CYS A 130 -8.62 1.77 15.75
C CYS A 130 -7.87 2.59 16.79
N LYS A 131 -8.50 3.64 17.34
CA LYS A 131 -7.95 4.48 18.41
C LYS A 131 -7.46 3.67 19.61
N GLY A 132 -8.24 2.66 20.05
CA GLY A 132 -7.85 1.78 21.15
C GLY A 132 -6.64 0.88 20.83
N ASN A 133 -6.33 0.67 19.56
CA ASN A 133 -5.22 -0.15 19.09
C ASN A 133 -3.99 0.64 18.66
N LEU A 134 -4.10 1.95 18.48
CA LEU A 134 -2.97 2.80 18.12
C LEU A 134 -1.89 2.78 19.21
N PRO A 135 -0.60 2.63 18.85
CA PRO A 135 0.49 2.76 19.80
C PRO A 135 0.50 4.14 20.49
N ALA A 136 1.15 4.22 21.64
CA ALA A 136 1.30 5.49 22.35
C ALA A 136 1.96 6.56 21.46
N GLY A 137 1.39 7.78 21.47
CA GLY A 137 1.88 8.92 20.69
C GLY A 137 1.20 9.11 19.32
N PHE A 138 0.38 8.17 18.86
CA PHE A 138 -0.51 8.38 17.70
C PHE A 138 -1.70 9.24 18.15
N ARG A 139 -1.63 10.56 17.96
CA ARG A 139 -2.54 11.53 18.62
C ARG A 139 -3.87 11.76 17.91
N ARG A 140 -3.91 11.67 16.58
CA ARG A 140 -5.09 11.94 15.76
C ARG A 140 -5.55 10.66 15.06
N ALA A 141 -6.50 9.94 15.66
CA ALA A 141 -6.92 8.63 15.17
C ALA A 141 -7.46 8.65 13.73
N ASN A 142 -8.08 9.77 13.32
CA ASN A 142 -8.60 9.98 11.96
C ASN A 142 -7.51 10.03 10.87
N GLU A 143 -6.24 10.21 11.24
CA GLU A 143 -5.09 10.11 10.33
C GLU A 143 -4.73 8.67 9.99
N TYR A 144 -5.38 7.70 10.63
CA TYR A 144 -5.08 6.29 10.50
C TYR A 144 -6.31 5.48 10.14
N LEU A 145 -6.06 4.40 9.40
CA LEU A 145 -6.99 3.31 9.17
C LEU A 145 -6.42 2.07 9.82
N CYS A 146 -7.21 1.37 10.61
CA CYS A 146 -6.80 0.09 11.19
C CYS A 146 -7.59 -1.05 10.52
N THR A 147 -6.92 -2.15 10.26
CA THR A 147 -7.53 -3.30 9.59
C THR A 147 -7.13 -4.61 10.25
N VAL A 148 -7.99 -5.62 10.12
CA VAL A 148 -7.71 -7.01 10.50
C VAL A 148 -7.99 -7.95 9.33
N PRO A 149 -7.36 -9.13 9.25
CA PRO A 149 -7.75 -10.15 8.27
C PRO A 149 -9.22 -10.54 8.40
N VAL A 150 -9.84 -10.90 7.28
CA VAL A 150 -11.25 -11.34 7.25
C VAL A 150 -11.42 -12.66 7.99
N ASN A 151 -10.52 -13.63 7.76
CA ASN A 151 -10.54 -14.91 8.47
C ASN A 151 -9.42 -14.97 9.50
N GLU A 152 -9.65 -15.68 10.60
CA GLU A 152 -8.60 -15.93 11.59
C GLU A 152 -7.51 -16.83 11.00
N GLY A 153 -6.24 -16.49 11.27
CA GLY A 153 -5.09 -17.23 10.74
C GLY A 153 -4.67 -16.83 9.34
N ASP A 154 -5.44 -16.00 8.63
CA ASP A 154 -5.01 -15.42 7.35
C ASP A 154 -3.75 -14.59 7.56
N LYS A 155 -2.69 -14.96 6.85
CA LYS A 155 -1.43 -14.21 6.87
C LYS A 155 -1.58 -12.91 6.08
N CYS A 156 -1.15 -11.81 6.67
CA CYS A 156 -1.10 -10.51 5.99
C CYS A 156 0.21 -10.37 5.22
N HIS A 157 0.12 -10.31 3.89
CA HIS A 157 1.25 -10.11 2.99
C HIS A 157 1.47 -8.64 2.61
N ALA A 158 1.21 -7.73 3.55
CA ALA A 158 1.41 -6.31 3.33
C ALA A 158 2.90 -5.97 3.25
N ASP A 159 3.30 -5.16 2.28
CA ASP A 159 4.66 -4.60 2.25
C ASP A 159 4.72 -3.33 3.10
N SER A 160 5.88 -3.03 3.70
CA SER A 160 6.05 -1.76 4.42
C SER A 160 5.99 -0.58 3.45
N GLY A 161 5.11 0.39 3.70
CA GLY A 161 4.77 1.43 2.73
C GLY A 161 3.84 0.95 1.60
N GLY A 162 3.39 -0.30 1.65
CA GLY A 162 2.47 -0.88 0.69
C GLY A 162 1.05 -0.33 0.82
N ALA A 163 0.30 -0.41 -0.27
CA ALA A 163 -1.03 0.15 -0.37
C ALA A 163 -2.11 -0.77 0.21
N VAL A 164 -3.13 -0.13 0.80
CA VAL A 164 -4.45 -0.72 0.96
C VAL A 164 -5.46 0.12 0.17
N THR A 165 -6.38 -0.55 -0.52
CA THR A 165 -7.37 0.11 -1.39
C THR A 165 -8.80 -0.13 -0.91
N SER A 166 -9.67 0.84 -1.14
CA SER A 166 -11.14 0.69 -1.07
C SER A 166 -11.74 0.77 -2.47
N THR A 167 -12.96 0.25 -2.62
CA THR A 167 -13.71 0.39 -3.86
C THR A 167 -14.73 1.52 -3.77
N ARG A 168 -14.91 2.25 -4.86
CA ARG A 168 -15.95 3.27 -5.00
C ARG A 168 -16.68 3.11 -6.33
N GLN A 169 -17.99 3.28 -6.32
CA GLN A 169 -18.76 3.40 -7.56
C GLN A 169 -18.65 4.83 -8.09
N VAL A 170 -18.15 4.99 -9.32
CA VAL A 170 -18.07 6.26 -10.03
C VAL A 170 -19.05 6.21 -11.21
N ALA A 171 -19.94 7.20 -11.28
CA ALA A 171 -20.94 7.29 -12.33
C ALA A 171 -20.25 7.36 -13.72
N GLY A 172 -20.71 6.53 -14.66
CA GLY A 172 -20.15 6.44 -16.01
C GLY A 172 -18.82 5.69 -16.14
N VAL A 173 -18.14 5.36 -15.03
CA VAL A 173 -16.87 4.61 -15.04
C VAL A 173 -17.06 3.18 -14.51
N GLY A 174 -17.84 3.01 -13.45
CA GLY A 174 -17.99 1.72 -12.76
C GLY A 174 -17.32 1.71 -11.39
N VAL A 175 -16.93 0.52 -10.93
CA VAL A 175 -16.17 0.36 -9.67
C VAL A 175 -14.71 0.70 -9.92
N VAL A 176 -14.18 1.63 -9.14
CA VAL A 176 -12.75 1.99 -9.14
C VAL A 176 -12.10 1.62 -7.81
N HIS A 177 -10.79 1.42 -7.83
CA HIS A 177 -9.97 1.25 -6.63
C HIS A 177 -9.32 2.58 -6.24
N GLU A 178 -9.58 3.04 -5.03
CA GLU A 178 -8.95 4.23 -4.44
C GLU A 178 -7.87 3.81 -3.44
N LEU A 179 -6.75 4.51 -3.43
CA LEU A 179 -5.67 4.33 -2.45
C LEU A 179 -6.15 4.83 -1.08
N ALA A 180 -6.67 3.93 -0.26
CA ALA A 180 -7.22 4.28 1.05
C ALA A 180 -6.13 4.55 2.08
N GLY A 181 -5.05 3.76 2.06
CA GLY A 181 -3.98 3.93 3.02
C GLY A 181 -2.65 3.32 2.63
N ILE A 182 -1.61 3.70 3.38
CA ILE A 182 -0.22 3.26 3.22
C ILE A 182 0.23 2.59 4.52
N LEU A 183 0.78 1.37 4.46
CA LEU A 183 1.15 0.63 5.68
C LEU A 183 2.25 1.35 6.45
N ASN A 184 1.89 1.84 7.65
CA ASN A 184 2.79 2.55 8.57
C ASN A 184 3.29 1.59 9.66
N HIS A 185 2.38 0.84 10.28
CA HIS A 185 2.72 -0.04 11.39
C HIS A 185 1.92 -1.35 11.37
N MET A 186 2.56 -2.43 11.84
CA MET A 186 1.92 -3.72 12.07
C MET A 186 2.00 -4.02 13.57
N LYS A 187 0.84 -4.08 14.22
CA LYS A 187 0.72 -4.50 15.63
C LYS A 187 0.48 -6.01 15.68
N GLU A 188 1.17 -6.67 16.61
CA GLU A 188 1.04 -8.11 16.86
C GLU A 188 1.24 -8.97 15.61
N CYS A 189 2.30 -8.69 14.85
CA CYS A 189 2.47 -9.26 13.51
C CYS A 189 2.62 -10.79 13.42
N GLN A 190 2.93 -11.45 14.54
CA GLN A 190 3.01 -12.91 14.66
C GLN A 190 1.73 -13.53 15.26
N ALA A 191 0.74 -12.72 15.62
CA ALA A 191 -0.53 -13.21 16.15
C ALA A 191 -1.41 -13.77 15.02
N SER A 192 -2.42 -14.55 15.39
CA SER A 192 -3.43 -15.08 14.45
C SER A 192 -4.30 -14.00 13.80
N LYS A 193 -4.36 -12.81 14.41
CA LYS A 193 -5.14 -11.66 13.93
C LYS A 193 -4.33 -10.36 14.06
N PRO A 194 -3.29 -10.17 13.22
CA PRO A 194 -2.48 -8.96 13.26
C PRO A 194 -3.31 -7.73 12.88
N ILE A 195 -2.99 -6.59 13.48
CA ILE A 195 -3.64 -5.31 13.15
C ILE A 195 -2.70 -4.48 12.27
N GLY A 196 -3.11 -4.24 11.04
CA GLY A 196 -2.45 -3.29 10.14
C GLY A 196 -2.92 -1.88 10.43
N ILE A 197 -1.98 -0.95 10.62
CA ILE A 197 -2.22 0.48 10.83
C ILE A 197 -1.66 1.22 9.63
N PHE A 198 -2.53 1.90 8.91
CA PHE A 198 -2.24 2.58 7.66
C PHE A 198 -2.39 4.08 7.83
N THR A 199 -1.47 4.86 7.27
CA THR A 199 -1.66 6.30 7.06
C THR A 199 -2.87 6.50 6.15
N ASN A 200 -3.88 7.27 6.56
CA ASN A 200 -5.10 7.55 5.80
C ASN A 200 -4.80 8.54 4.66
N VAL A 201 -4.67 8.05 3.43
CA VAL A 201 -4.23 8.87 2.28
C VAL A 201 -5.21 10.00 1.95
N GLY A 202 -6.50 9.83 2.25
CA GLY A 202 -7.48 10.89 2.05
C GLY A 202 -7.23 12.14 2.90
N GLN A 203 -6.46 12.05 3.99
CA GLN A 203 -6.03 13.23 4.78
C GLN A 203 -4.87 14.00 4.12
N TYR A 204 -4.20 13.39 3.14
CA TYR A 204 -3.01 13.93 2.48
C TYR A 204 -3.25 14.21 0.99
N THR A 205 -4.47 14.07 0.49
CA THR A 205 -4.75 14.23 -0.96
C THR A 205 -4.41 15.63 -1.45
N GLU A 206 -4.77 16.67 -0.70
CA GLU A 206 -4.38 18.06 -1.03
C GLU A 206 -2.85 18.22 -1.06
N TRP A 207 -2.14 17.64 -0.08
CA TRP A 207 -0.69 17.65 -0.07
C TRP A 207 -0.11 16.94 -1.30
N ILE A 208 -0.59 15.74 -1.63
CA ILE A 208 -0.15 14.98 -2.81
C ILE A 208 -0.32 15.83 -4.07
N VAL A 209 -1.52 16.37 -4.30
CA VAL A 209 -1.81 17.18 -5.50
C VAL A 209 -0.90 18.41 -5.56
N SER A 210 -0.67 19.11 -4.45
CA SER A 210 0.21 20.28 -4.40
C SER A 210 1.67 19.99 -4.78
N LYS A 211 2.10 18.72 -4.70
CA LYS A 211 3.44 18.27 -5.10
C LYS A 211 3.51 17.77 -6.54
N LEU A 212 2.36 17.44 -7.15
CA LEU A 212 2.30 17.04 -8.56
C LEU A 212 2.35 18.24 -9.52
N GLU A 213 1.98 19.42 -9.04
CA GLU A 213 1.97 20.67 -9.82
C GLU A 213 3.35 21.38 -9.89
N GLN A 214 4.40 20.77 -9.35
CA GLN A 214 5.77 21.30 -9.26
C GLN A 214 6.74 20.58 -10.21
#